data_AF-A0A940PJ74-F1
#
_entry.id   AF-A0A940PJ74-F1
#
_cell.length_a   1.000
_cell.length_b   1.000
_cell.length_c   1.000
_cell.angle_alpha   90.00
_cell.angle_beta   90.00
_cell.angle_gamma   90.00
#
_symmetry.space_group_name_H-M   'P 1'
#
loop_
_entity.id
_entity.type
_entity.pdbx_description
1 polymer ?
#
loop_
_entity_poly.entity_id
_entity_poly.type
_entity_poly.pdbx_seq_one_letter_code
_entity_poly.pdbx_strand_id
1 'polypeptide(L)'
;MFHIQRLKIGMTLMLTAALFGGSSLGLAQSSSSVTSNIVQVTALGKAFKVNVVTINLTDPMLELSPALAKGGIGHDEPFATIIDREQAVAAVNGTFFNAYESNPYIRYPNGALLESGELVHSGENQTLYLNKDKAANIEFIDFDIAVHVSEGSRKYTVSPWGVNKYYGSANTDQVIWYTPDYGSWIGFPNGTKVVVREGRITRITENAVPVPEDGYVLFVGSSTNNRQNLLPQLKVGNTVTLELLAKSQDGRSMDAKDWLTAIGVGPKLVTGGIVDLNFSRDGFTDPKLTRSAAARSFVGIDANGRLVMGTVPAATMSQLAAIVVQLQLKEAMNMDGGASSALYANGQTLTAPGRKLSNVLVVRKLDKPKVQIEIDDRYIPDFQGFIVKDTTMVPIRPFITALNAEFQWDTATRTAVISSGAVTMKLQDGSSAATVNSKDVSVPVPLQILEDSRMYVPLRFVSETLGATVEWDNRLYRASLKLP
;
A
#
# COMPACT_ATOMS: atom_id res chain seq x y z
N MET A 1 -16.11 1.19 -88.98
CA MET A 1 -14.63 1.27 -89.09
C MET A 1 -14.06 0.88 -87.72
N PHE A 2 -13.28 -0.20 -87.70
CA PHE A 2 -12.34 -0.66 -86.66
C PHE A 2 -12.72 -0.71 -85.15
N HIS A 3 -12.99 -1.95 -84.72
CA HIS A 3 -12.28 -2.74 -83.70
C HIS A 3 -11.41 -2.07 -82.60
N ILE A 4 -11.67 -2.49 -81.34
CA ILE A 4 -10.72 -2.97 -80.30
C ILE A 4 -9.88 -1.87 -79.58
N GLN A 5 -9.66 -1.81 -78.24
CA GLN A 5 -9.55 -2.82 -77.17
C GLN A 5 -9.81 -2.17 -75.78
N ARG A 6 -9.94 -3.06 -74.80
CA ARG A 6 -10.33 -2.92 -73.38
C ARG A 6 -9.34 -2.13 -72.51
N LEU A 7 -9.84 -1.54 -71.43
CA LEU A 7 -9.18 -1.61 -70.12
C LEU A 7 -10.23 -1.73 -69.01
N LYS A 8 -10.12 -2.77 -68.17
CA LYS A 8 -10.89 -2.93 -66.92
C LYS A 8 -10.17 -2.15 -65.82
N ILE A 9 -10.88 -1.31 -65.07
CA ILE A 9 -10.44 -0.82 -63.76
C ILE A 9 -11.55 -1.12 -62.76
N GLY A 10 -11.15 -1.79 -61.68
CA GLY A 10 -12.01 -2.33 -60.63
C GLY A 10 -12.70 -1.25 -59.81
N MET A 11 -13.86 -1.65 -59.30
CA MET A 11 -14.74 -0.87 -58.45
C MET A 11 -14.15 -0.80 -57.03
N THR A 12 -13.65 0.37 -56.61
CA THR A 12 -13.30 0.63 -55.22
C THR A 12 -14.53 1.17 -54.50
N LEU A 13 -15.13 0.33 -53.65
CA LEU A 13 -16.17 0.73 -52.71
C LEU A 13 -15.49 1.49 -51.55
N MET A 14 -15.68 2.79 -51.45
CA MET A 14 -15.36 3.54 -50.23
C MET A 14 -16.37 3.13 -49.14
N LEU A 15 -15.89 2.40 -48.13
CA LEU A 15 -16.63 2.19 -46.90
C LEU A 15 -16.29 3.33 -45.94
N THR A 16 -17.25 4.25 -45.77
CA THR A 16 -17.23 5.26 -44.71
C THR A 16 -17.23 4.56 -43.34
N ALA A 17 -16.15 4.71 -42.58
CA ALA A 17 -16.07 4.26 -41.20
C ALA A 17 -16.96 5.14 -40.32
N ALA A 18 -18.06 4.56 -39.84
CA ALA A 18 -18.81 5.12 -38.72
C ALA A 18 -17.96 4.95 -37.45
N LEU A 19 -17.54 6.08 -36.86
CA LEU A 19 -16.95 6.16 -35.53
C LEU A 19 -18.02 5.76 -34.50
N PHE A 20 -18.10 4.47 -34.19
CA PHE A 20 -18.68 4.03 -32.92
C PHE A 20 -17.64 4.27 -31.84
N GLY A 21 -17.95 5.16 -30.89
CA GLY A 21 -17.23 5.29 -29.63
C GLY A 21 -17.35 3.99 -28.85
N GLY A 22 -16.44 3.05 -29.13
CA GLY A 22 -16.27 1.86 -28.31
C GLY A 22 -15.58 2.29 -27.02
N SER A 23 -16.34 2.36 -25.93
CA SER A 23 -15.76 2.13 -24.61
C SER A 23 -15.06 0.77 -24.68
N SER A 24 -13.73 0.75 -24.59
CA SER A 24 -12.99 -0.49 -24.36
C SER A 24 -13.51 -1.05 -23.04
N LEU A 25 -14.41 -2.02 -23.12
CA LEU A 25 -14.73 -2.91 -22.00
C LEU A 25 -13.41 -3.64 -21.72
N GLY A 26 -12.63 -3.13 -20.77
CA GLY A 26 -11.45 -3.82 -20.27
C GLY A 26 -11.89 -5.20 -19.82
N LEU A 27 -11.24 -6.25 -20.31
CA LEU A 27 -11.46 -7.60 -19.81
C LEU A 27 -11.15 -7.58 -18.30
N ALA A 28 -12.10 -8.05 -17.49
CA ALA A 28 -11.88 -8.13 -16.06
C ALA A 28 -10.64 -8.98 -15.76
N GLN A 29 -9.81 -8.50 -14.84
CA GLN A 29 -8.58 -9.21 -14.50
C GLN A 29 -8.90 -10.52 -13.78
N SER A 30 -8.10 -11.55 -14.08
CA SER A 30 -8.16 -12.84 -13.38
C SER A 30 -6.76 -13.36 -13.05
N SER A 31 -6.65 -14.14 -11.97
CA SER A 31 -5.45 -14.89 -11.58
C SER A 31 -5.82 -16.29 -11.10
N SER A 32 -5.00 -17.29 -11.48
CA SER A 32 -5.13 -18.67 -10.98
C SER A 32 -4.73 -18.80 -9.50
N SER A 33 -4.00 -17.83 -8.96
CA SER A 33 -3.62 -17.76 -7.54
C SER A 33 -4.75 -17.22 -6.65
N VAL A 34 -5.89 -16.87 -7.25
CA VAL A 34 -7.12 -16.47 -6.57
C VAL A 34 -8.21 -17.49 -6.91
N THR A 35 -8.79 -18.11 -5.89
CA THR A 35 -9.91 -19.04 -6.05
C THR A 35 -11.10 -18.56 -5.23
N SER A 36 -12.31 -18.71 -5.75
CA SER A 36 -13.54 -18.39 -5.02
C SER A 36 -14.53 -19.53 -5.01
N ASN A 37 -15.22 -19.73 -3.90
CA ASN A 37 -16.22 -20.77 -3.75
C ASN A 37 -17.27 -20.39 -2.68
N ILE A 38 -18.43 -21.05 -2.74
CA ILE A 38 -19.47 -20.96 -1.71
C ILE A 38 -19.37 -22.21 -0.84
N VAL A 39 -19.14 -22.04 0.46
CA VAL A 39 -19.07 -23.13 1.44
C VAL A 39 -20.35 -23.14 2.28
N GLN A 40 -20.89 -24.33 2.51
CA GLN A 40 -21.96 -24.54 3.47
C GLN A 40 -21.34 -24.91 4.82
N VAL A 41 -21.59 -24.10 5.84
CA VAL A 41 -21.03 -24.30 7.18
C VAL A 41 -22.16 -24.33 8.21
N THR A 42 -22.17 -25.33 9.08
CA THR A 42 -23.07 -25.36 10.24
C THR A 42 -22.31 -24.84 11.46
N ALA A 43 -22.77 -23.73 12.03
CA ALA A 43 -22.17 -23.10 13.20
C ALA A 43 -23.24 -22.79 14.24
N LEU A 44 -23.02 -23.23 15.48
CA LEU A 44 -23.92 -23.00 16.62
C LEU A 44 -25.40 -23.33 16.29
N GLY A 45 -25.63 -24.47 15.62
CA GLY A 45 -26.96 -24.98 15.29
C GLY A 45 -27.64 -24.34 14.07
N LYS A 46 -26.97 -23.45 13.33
CA LYS A 46 -27.51 -22.82 12.10
C LYS A 46 -26.59 -23.10 10.91
N ALA A 47 -27.17 -23.37 9.75
CA ALA A 47 -26.44 -23.50 8.48
C ALA A 47 -26.26 -22.13 7.80
N PHE A 48 -25.07 -21.91 7.23
CA PHE A 48 -24.68 -20.68 6.57
C PHE A 48 -24.08 -20.97 5.20
N LYS A 49 -24.51 -20.19 4.20
CA LYS A 49 -23.78 -20.04 2.94
C LYS A 49 -22.71 -18.97 3.14
N VAL A 50 -21.45 -19.35 2.94
CA VAL A 50 -20.30 -18.47 3.12
C VAL A 50 -19.62 -18.31 1.77
N ASN A 51 -19.54 -17.09 1.27
CA ASN A 51 -18.68 -16.80 0.12
C ASN A 51 -17.25 -16.69 0.62
N VAL A 52 -16.33 -17.42 0.00
CA VAL A 52 -14.92 -17.49 0.38
C VAL A 52 -14.06 -17.22 -0.85
N VAL A 53 -13.03 -16.41 -0.66
CA VAL A 53 -11.95 -16.17 -1.63
C VAL A 53 -10.63 -16.51 -0.96
N THR A 54 -9.81 -17.33 -1.60
CA THR A 54 -8.49 -17.73 -1.12
C THR A 54 -7.41 -17.24 -2.08
N ILE A 55 -6.35 -16.66 -1.53
CA ILE A 55 -5.28 -15.99 -2.29
C ILE A 55 -3.92 -16.55 -1.87
N ASN A 56 -3.10 -16.96 -2.84
CA ASN A 56 -1.70 -17.25 -2.60
C ASN A 56 -0.88 -15.96 -2.55
N LEU A 57 -0.50 -15.54 -1.35
CA LEU A 57 0.27 -14.32 -1.11
C LEU A 57 1.70 -14.37 -1.66
N THR A 58 2.23 -15.55 -1.99
CA THR A 58 3.59 -15.69 -2.54
C THR A 58 3.68 -15.41 -4.04
N ASP A 59 2.55 -15.34 -4.75
CA ASP A 59 2.51 -15.02 -6.17
C ASP A 59 3.12 -13.63 -6.41
N PRO A 60 4.22 -13.51 -7.18
CA PRO A 60 4.88 -12.24 -7.40
C PRO A 60 4.11 -11.30 -8.35
N MET A 61 3.07 -11.80 -9.02
CA MET A 61 2.17 -11.00 -9.86
C MET A 61 1.04 -10.34 -9.06
N LEU A 62 0.93 -10.64 -7.76
CA LEU A 62 -0.14 -10.13 -6.91
C LEU A 62 0.41 -9.15 -5.86
N GLU A 63 -0.35 -8.09 -5.61
CA GLU A 63 -0.07 -7.13 -4.55
C GLU A 63 -1.31 -6.93 -3.68
N LEU A 64 -1.18 -7.21 -2.38
CA LEU A 64 -2.22 -6.94 -1.39
C LEU A 64 -2.04 -5.51 -0.87
N SER A 65 -3.11 -4.71 -0.87
CA SER A 65 -3.06 -3.34 -0.35
C SER A 65 -4.44 -2.81 0.07
N PRO A 66 -4.53 -1.91 1.07
CA PRO A 66 -5.70 -1.07 1.23
C PRO A 66 -5.81 -0.05 0.09
N ALA A 67 -6.95 -0.01 -0.58
CA ALA A 67 -7.29 1.04 -1.54
C ALA A 67 -8.29 2.02 -0.92
N LEU A 68 -7.97 3.32 -0.96
CA LEU A 68 -8.87 4.39 -0.56
C LEU A 68 -9.85 4.76 -1.68
N ALA A 69 -10.96 5.45 -1.38
CA ALA A 69 -11.77 6.10 -2.40
C ALA A 69 -10.95 7.17 -3.18
N LYS A 70 -11.36 7.53 -4.41
CA LYS A 70 -10.63 8.44 -5.33
C LYS A 70 -10.27 9.84 -4.78
N GLY A 71 -10.83 10.26 -3.64
CA GLY A 71 -10.47 11.51 -2.97
C GLY A 71 -9.52 11.36 -1.77
N GLY A 72 -9.05 10.14 -1.49
CA GLY A 72 -8.26 9.84 -0.30
C GLY A 72 -9.11 9.77 0.97
N ILE A 73 -8.46 10.00 2.11
CA ILE A 73 -9.09 9.94 3.43
C ILE A 73 -10.29 10.89 3.52
N GLY A 74 -11.40 10.39 4.08
CA GLY A 74 -12.63 11.18 4.25
C GLY A 74 -13.64 11.06 3.11
N HIS A 75 -13.32 10.34 2.03
CA HIS A 75 -14.21 10.15 0.89
C HIS A 75 -14.76 8.74 0.82
N ASP A 76 -15.80 8.52 0.01
CA ASP A 76 -16.32 7.21 -0.33
C ASP A 76 -16.69 7.09 -1.81
N GLU A 77 -16.61 5.86 -2.33
CA GLU A 77 -16.77 5.56 -3.76
C GLU A 77 -17.50 4.22 -3.96
N PRO A 78 -18.22 4.00 -5.08
CA PRO A 78 -18.77 2.69 -5.39
C PRO A 78 -17.67 1.62 -5.44
N PHE A 79 -17.96 0.46 -4.84
CA PHE A 79 -17.01 -0.66 -4.77
C PHE A 79 -16.47 -1.06 -6.14
N ALA A 80 -17.33 -1.20 -7.16
CA ALA A 80 -16.91 -1.56 -8.51
C ALA A 80 -15.90 -0.56 -9.12
N THR A 81 -16.06 0.74 -8.85
CA THR A 81 -15.12 1.76 -9.35
C THR A 81 -13.74 1.64 -8.70
N ILE A 82 -13.69 1.28 -7.41
CA ILE A 82 -12.42 0.96 -6.73
C ILE A 82 -11.79 -0.28 -7.38
N ILE A 83 -12.57 -1.36 -7.59
CA ILE A 83 -12.06 -2.59 -8.23
C ILE A 83 -11.45 -2.32 -9.61
N ASP A 84 -12.13 -1.54 -10.44
CA ASP A 84 -11.69 -1.22 -11.79
C ASP A 84 -10.42 -0.36 -11.78
N ARG A 85 -10.37 0.67 -10.92
CA ARG A 85 -9.20 1.56 -10.80
C ARG A 85 -7.97 0.82 -10.28
N GLU A 86 -8.16 -0.05 -9.30
CA GLU A 86 -7.08 -0.82 -8.68
C GLU A 86 -6.68 -2.07 -9.48
N GLN A 87 -7.36 -2.34 -10.61
CA GLN A 87 -7.16 -3.54 -11.42
C GLN A 87 -7.19 -4.83 -10.58
N ALA A 88 -8.13 -4.89 -9.63
CA ALA A 88 -8.16 -5.93 -8.63
C ALA A 88 -8.62 -7.28 -9.23
N VAL A 89 -7.99 -8.36 -8.76
CA VAL A 89 -8.41 -9.76 -9.00
C VAL A 89 -9.14 -10.36 -7.80
N ALA A 90 -8.98 -9.78 -6.61
CA ALA A 90 -9.79 -10.09 -5.44
C ALA A 90 -9.96 -8.84 -4.58
N ALA A 91 -11.06 -8.76 -3.84
CA ALA A 91 -11.23 -7.70 -2.85
C ALA A 91 -12.30 -8.04 -1.81
N VAL A 92 -12.16 -7.45 -0.63
CA VAL A 92 -13.15 -7.40 0.44
C VAL A 92 -13.25 -5.97 0.96
N ASN A 93 -14.42 -5.56 1.46
CA ASN A 93 -14.53 -4.23 2.08
C ASN A 93 -13.52 -4.04 3.22
N GLY A 94 -13.16 -2.77 3.48
CA GLY A 94 -12.12 -2.44 4.44
C GLY A 94 -12.62 -2.15 5.85
N THR A 95 -12.08 -1.08 6.43
CA THR A 95 -12.30 -0.65 7.81
C THR A 95 -13.70 -0.07 8.02
N PHE A 96 -14.07 0.14 9.29
CA PHE A 96 -15.21 1.00 9.62
C PHE A 96 -14.95 2.42 9.11
N PHE A 97 -15.99 3.22 8.97
CA PHE A 97 -15.86 4.64 8.65
C PHE A 97 -17.12 5.41 9.02
N ASN A 98 -17.03 6.74 9.00
CA ASN A 98 -18.17 7.64 9.28
C ASN A 98 -19.19 7.65 8.12
N ALA A 99 -19.78 6.50 7.80
CA ALA A 99 -20.60 6.27 6.61
C ALA A 99 -21.88 7.12 6.54
N TYR A 100 -22.38 7.59 7.69
CA TYR A 100 -23.59 8.41 7.77
C TYR A 100 -23.30 9.90 7.93
N GLU A 101 -22.02 10.30 7.83
CA GLU A 101 -21.67 11.71 7.83
C GLU A 101 -22.23 12.38 6.57
N SER A 102 -22.96 13.46 6.83
CA SER A 102 -23.63 14.29 5.83
C SER A 102 -22.64 15.00 4.92
N ASN A 103 -21.49 15.42 5.47
CA ASN A 103 -20.41 16.00 4.70
C ASN A 103 -19.56 14.88 4.05
N PRO A 104 -19.62 14.71 2.71
CA PRO A 104 -18.98 13.59 2.02
C PRO A 104 -17.44 13.69 1.97
N TYR A 105 -16.85 14.76 2.49
CA TYR A 105 -15.40 14.99 2.55
C TYR A 105 -14.77 14.61 3.90
N ILE A 106 -15.58 14.17 4.88
CA ILE A 106 -15.11 13.81 6.23
C ILE A 106 -15.66 12.46 6.70
N ARG A 107 -15.93 11.55 5.76
CA ARG A 107 -16.29 10.15 6.00
C ARG A 107 -15.05 9.32 6.37
N TYR A 108 -14.36 9.75 7.42
CA TYR A 108 -13.06 9.22 7.79
C TYR A 108 -13.11 7.72 8.11
N PRO A 109 -12.07 6.95 7.71
CA PRO A 109 -11.86 5.60 8.17
C PRO A 109 -11.72 5.52 9.70
N ASN A 110 -12.05 4.37 10.25
CA ASN A 110 -11.81 4.00 11.63
C ASN A 110 -11.17 2.61 11.65
N GLY A 111 -9.85 2.61 11.73
CA GLY A 111 -9.01 1.44 11.56
C GLY A 111 -7.64 1.82 11.01
N ALA A 112 -6.61 1.05 11.32
CA ALA A 112 -5.29 1.27 10.74
C ALA A 112 -5.27 0.91 9.24
N LEU A 113 -4.51 1.65 8.45
CA LEU A 113 -4.22 1.37 7.05
C LEU A 113 -2.74 1.63 6.81
N LEU A 114 -2.02 0.65 6.25
CA LEU A 114 -0.61 0.76 5.90
C LEU A 114 -0.39 0.17 4.52
N GLU A 115 0.39 0.88 3.69
CA GLU A 115 0.79 0.45 2.36
C GLU A 115 2.30 0.65 2.21
N SER A 116 3.03 -0.40 1.82
CA SER A 116 4.47 -0.36 1.54
C SER A 116 5.31 0.33 2.64
N GLY A 117 5.04 0.03 3.90
CA GLY A 117 5.76 0.59 5.05
C GLY A 117 5.35 2.00 5.45
N GLU A 118 4.40 2.62 4.74
CA GLU A 118 3.86 3.94 5.04
C GLU A 118 2.47 3.82 5.68
N LEU A 119 2.32 4.45 6.85
CA LEU A 119 1.04 4.48 7.55
C LEU A 119 0.11 5.48 6.86
N VAL A 120 -0.90 4.97 6.16
CA VAL A 120 -1.94 5.73 5.45
C VAL A 120 -2.95 6.33 6.42
N HIS A 121 -3.31 5.59 7.47
CA HIS A 121 -4.21 6.06 8.52
C HIS A 121 -3.90 5.31 9.81
N SER A 122 -3.77 6.02 10.94
CA SER A 122 -3.45 5.34 12.20
C SER A 122 -4.67 4.65 12.82
N GLY A 123 -4.44 3.63 13.63
CA GLY A 123 -5.48 2.91 14.35
C GLY A 123 -4.85 1.98 15.38
N GLU A 124 -5.61 1.66 16.41
CA GLU A 124 -5.24 0.73 17.46
C GLU A 124 -6.29 -0.39 17.43
N ASN A 125 -5.97 -1.49 16.74
CA ASN A 125 -6.96 -2.48 16.33
C ASN A 125 -6.34 -3.87 16.20
N GLN A 126 -7.20 -4.89 16.18
CA GLN A 126 -6.85 -6.17 15.54
C GLN A 126 -6.54 -5.91 14.07
N THR A 127 -5.34 -6.29 13.64
CA THR A 127 -4.74 -5.86 12.38
C THR A 127 -4.20 -7.06 11.63
N LEU A 128 -4.68 -7.23 10.39
CA LEU A 128 -4.04 -8.08 9.40
C LEU A 128 -2.85 -7.31 8.85
N TYR A 129 -1.65 -7.88 8.92
CA TYR A 129 -0.48 -7.34 8.23
C TYR A 129 0.25 -8.43 7.42
N LEU A 130 0.96 -8.01 6.38
CA LEU A 130 1.82 -8.84 5.55
C LEU A 130 3.24 -8.26 5.62
N ASN A 131 4.18 -9.01 6.17
CA ASN A 131 5.57 -8.55 6.25
C ASN A 131 6.33 -8.74 4.91
N LYS A 132 7.55 -8.23 4.84
CA LYS A 132 8.45 -8.39 3.68
C LYS A 132 8.59 -9.86 3.23
N ASP A 133 8.57 -10.82 4.15
CA ASP A 133 8.72 -12.26 3.87
C ASP A 133 7.42 -12.94 3.40
N LYS A 134 6.43 -12.13 3.03
CA LYS A 134 5.10 -12.56 2.59
C LYS A 134 4.40 -13.46 3.62
N ALA A 135 4.75 -13.30 4.90
CA ALA A 135 4.08 -13.94 6.02
C ALA A 135 2.98 -13.00 6.53
N ALA A 136 1.73 -13.46 6.45
CA ALA A 136 0.60 -12.76 7.01
C ALA A 136 0.42 -13.13 8.48
N ASN A 137 -0.05 -12.18 9.28
CA ASN A 137 -0.50 -12.42 10.64
C ASN A 137 -1.69 -11.52 10.98
N ILE A 138 -2.43 -11.88 12.02
CA ILE A 138 -3.50 -11.06 12.59
C ILE A 138 -3.27 -10.95 14.09
N GLU A 139 -3.05 -9.76 14.59
CA GLU A 139 -2.95 -9.51 16.04
C GLU A 139 -3.30 -8.05 16.35
N PHE A 140 -3.46 -7.74 17.63
CA PHE A 140 -3.67 -6.36 18.05
C PHE A 140 -2.40 -5.57 17.82
N ILE A 141 -2.51 -4.44 17.11
CA ILE A 141 -1.41 -3.54 16.82
C ILE A 141 -1.80 -2.12 17.21
N ASP A 142 -0.91 -1.47 17.96
CA ASP A 142 -0.86 -0.03 18.16
C ASP A 142 0.34 0.54 17.38
N PHE A 143 0.08 1.49 16.47
CA PHE A 143 1.13 2.11 15.67
C PHE A 143 1.67 3.34 16.38
N ASP A 144 2.96 3.28 16.75
CA ASP A 144 3.69 4.40 17.34
C ASP A 144 4.49 5.12 16.26
N ILE A 145 4.24 6.42 16.11
CA ILE A 145 4.95 7.28 15.17
C ILE A 145 5.81 8.29 15.91
N ALA A 146 7.09 8.31 15.57
CA ALA A 146 8.03 9.29 16.08
C ALA A 146 8.63 10.09 14.92
N VAL A 147 8.43 11.41 14.96
CA VAL A 147 9.00 12.36 14.01
C VAL A 147 10.21 13.00 14.67
N HIS A 148 11.38 12.72 14.13
CA HIS A 148 12.62 13.31 14.60
C HIS A 148 12.97 14.54 13.78
N VAL A 149 13.18 15.66 14.46
CA VAL A 149 13.58 16.93 13.86
C VAL A 149 15.01 17.24 14.31
N SER A 150 15.87 17.61 13.37
CA SER A 150 17.29 17.84 13.64
C SER A 150 17.83 19.15 13.07
N GLU A 151 18.66 19.81 13.86
CA GLU A 151 19.42 21.02 13.52
C GLU A 151 20.88 20.81 13.93
N GLY A 152 21.74 20.42 12.98
CA GLY A 152 23.11 19.99 13.31
C GLY A 152 23.10 18.76 14.21
N SER A 153 23.72 18.85 15.38
CA SER A 153 23.75 17.77 16.39
C SER A 153 22.52 17.74 17.31
N ARG A 154 21.66 18.77 17.28
CA ARG A 154 20.45 18.81 18.11
C ARG A 154 19.37 17.96 17.47
N LYS A 155 18.73 17.11 18.28
CA LYS A 155 17.60 16.26 17.90
C LYS A 155 16.44 16.49 18.85
N TYR A 156 15.25 16.67 18.30
CA TYR A 156 13.99 16.74 19.02
C TYR A 156 13.03 15.70 18.45
N THR A 157 12.22 15.07 19.29
CA THR A 157 11.24 14.06 18.84
C THR A 157 9.83 14.55 19.14
N VAL A 158 8.98 14.49 18.12
CA VAL A 158 7.54 14.71 18.21
C VAL A 158 6.86 13.34 18.07
N SER A 159 5.88 13.03 18.91
CA SER A 159 5.02 11.85 18.74
C SER A 159 3.62 12.30 18.36
N PRO A 160 3.28 12.36 17.06
CA PRO A 160 1.93 12.75 16.66
C PRO A 160 0.90 11.74 17.17
N TRP A 161 -0.30 12.23 17.50
CA TRP A 161 -1.41 11.43 18.03
C TRP A 161 -2.02 10.51 16.97
N GLY A 162 -1.74 10.77 15.69
CA GLY A 162 -2.18 9.93 14.60
C GLY A 162 -1.76 10.43 13.24
N VAL A 163 -2.11 9.63 12.23
CA VAL A 163 -1.87 9.92 10.82
C VAL A 163 -3.20 10.10 10.11
N ASN A 164 -3.32 11.19 9.34
CA ASN A 164 -4.50 11.52 8.54
C ASN A 164 -5.81 11.53 9.33
N LYS A 165 -5.76 12.01 10.57
CA LYS A 165 -6.91 12.12 11.49
C LYS A 165 -7.18 13.56 11.89
N TYR A 166 -8.44 13.89 12.13
CA TYR A 166 -8.79 15.17 12.75
C TYR A 166 -9.64 14.96 13.99
N TYR A 167 -9.15 15.45 15.14
CA TYR A 167 -9.83 15.32 16.43
C TYR A 167 -10.75 16.50 16.75
N GLY A 168 -10.98 17.41 15.80
CA GLY A 168 -11.84 18.59 16.01
C GLY A 168 -11.11 19.75 16.66
N SER A 169 -11.62 20.97 16.46
CA SER A 169 -10.96 22.22 16.88
C SER A 169 -10.92 22.45 18.39
N ALA A 170 -11.69 21.69 19.17
CA ALA A 170 -11.68 21.74 20.62
C ALA A 170 -10.42 21.08 21.22
N ASN A 171 -9.79 20.15 20.51
CA ASN A 171 -8.59 19.45 20.96
C ASN A 171 -7.33 20.27 20.63
N THR A 172 -7.03 21.28 21.44
CA THR A 172 -5.95 22.24 21.13
C THR A 172 -4.54 21.69 21.28
N ASP A 173 -4.34 20.58 21.97
CA ASP A 173 -3.03 19.93 22.10
C ASP A 173 -2.70 18.96 20.96
N GLN A 174 -3.65 18.70 20.05
CA GLN A 174 -3.48 17.67 19.03
C GLN A 174 -2.27 17.94 18.13
N VAL A 175 -1.53 16.88 17.84
CA VAL A 175 -0.42 16.90 16.88
C VAL A 175 -0.66 15.78 15.88
N ILE A 176 -0.79 16.10 14.60
CA ILE A 176 -1.21 15.13 13.58
C ILE A 176 -0.25 15.17 12.40
N TRP A 177 0.14 14.00 11.92
CA TRP A 177 0.90 13.83 10.71
C TRP A 177 -0.04 13.63 9.51
N TYR A 178 0.06 14.48 8.50
CA TYR A 178 -0.71 14.35 7.27
C TYR A 178 0.18 13.95 6.11
N THR A 179 -0.24 12.91 5.37
CA THR A 179 0.42 12.35 4.18
C THR A 179 -0.38 12.69 2.92
N PRO A 180 0.19 12.52 1.71
CA PRO A 180 -0.53 12.72 0.46
C PRO A 180 -1.84 11.95 0.35
N ASP A 181 -1.97 10.80 1.04
CA ASP A 181 -3.20 9.98 1.08
C ASP A 181 -4.39 10.70 1.69
N TYR A 182 -4.17 11.78 2.45
CA TYR A 182 -5.26 12.64 2.89
C TYR A 182 -6.02 13.26 1.71
N GLY A 183 -5.36 13.43 0.57
CA GLY A 183 -5.97 13.85 -0.71
C GLY A 183 -6.51 15.28 -0.73
N SER A 184 -6.23 16.10 0.30
CA SER A 184 -6.85 17.41 0.52
C SER A 184 -5.92 18.41 1.21
N TRP A 185 -6.40 19.65 1.34
CA TRP A 185 -5.71 20.74 2.05
C TRP A 185 -5.87 20.61 3.56
N ILE A 186 -4.81 20.92 4.30
CA ILE A 186 -4.83 21.02 5.76
C ILE A 186 -5.25 22.45 6.15
N GLY A 187 -6.57 22.65 6.19
CA GLY A 187 -7.21 23.93 6.47
C GLY A 187 -7.77 24.08 7.89
N PHE A 188 -7.50 23.13 8.80
CA PHE A 188 -8.10 23.14 10.13
C PHE A 188 -7.73 24.41 10.93
N PRO A 189 -8.69 25.00 11.65
CA PRO A 189 -8.45 26.20 12.47
C PRO A 189 -7.63 25.84 13.72
N ASN A 190 -7.15 26.88 14.43
CA ASN A 190 -6.48 26.75 15.73
C ASN A 190 -5.25 25.83 15.72
N GLY A 191 -4.43 25.92 14.68
CA GLY A 191 -3.19 25.18 14.62
C GLY A 191 -2.23 25.66 13.53
N THR A 192 -0.95 25.45 13.81
CA THR A 192 0.18 25.70 12.92
C THR A 192 0.45 24.48 12.05
N LYS A 193 0.74 24.70 10.77
CA LYS A 193 1.09 23.68 9.79
C LYS A 193 2.58 23.79 9.49
N VAL A 194 3.30 22.71 9.74
CA VAL A 194 4.73 22.58 9.46
C VAL A 194 4.86 21.70 8.22
N VAL A 195 5.20 22.31 7.09
CA VAL A 195 5.32 21.65 5.79
C VAL A 195 6.72 21.07 5.67
N VAL A 196 6.79 19.76 5.42
CA VAL A 196 8.02 19.01 5.19
C VAL A 196 8.05 18.60 3.73
N ARG A 197 9.15 18.87 3.02
CA ARG A 197 9.40 18.38 1.66
C ARG A 197 10.79 17.78 1.60
N GLU A 198 10.93 16.62 0.97
CA GLU A 198 12.21 15.92 0.83
C GLU A 198 12.97 15.81 2.16
N GLY A 199 12.25 15.52 3.25
CA GLY A 199 12.82 15.38 4.60
C GLY A 199 13.32 16.69 5.23
N ARG A 200 12.85 17.86 4.78
CA ARG A 200 13.20 19.16 5.39
C ARG A 200 11.96 20.03 5.65
N ILE A 201 11.96 20.75 6.76
CA ILE A 201 10.94 21.77 7.02
C ILE A 201 11.15 22.92 6.02
N THR A 202 10.16 23.17 5.17
CA THR A 202 10.22 24.24 4.15
C THR A 202 9.34 25.43 4.49
N ARG A 203 8.29 25.22 5.30
CA ARG A 203 7.36 26.29 5.68
C ARG A 203 6.70 26.00 7.03
N ILE A 204 6.49 27.04 7.83
CA ILE A 204 5.69 27.00 9.07
C ILE A 204 4.66 28.13 8.95
N THR A 205 3.37 27.81 9.06
CA THR A 205 2.29 28.79 8.83
C THR A 205 0.99 28.40 9.52
N GLU A 206 0.13 29.37 9.84
CA GLU A 206 -1.24 29.11 10.30
C GLU A 206 -2.25 29.00 9.14
N ASN A 207 -1.86 29.45 7.94
CA ASN A 207 -2.70 29.38 6.74
C ASN A 207 -2.92 27.93 6.30
N ALA A 208 -3.97 27.72 5.50
CA ALA A 208 -4.20 26.44 4.85
C ALA A 208 -3.05 26.10 3.90
N VAL A 209 -2.66 24.83 3.87
CA VAL A 209 -1.58 24.32 3.00
C VAL A 209 -2.02 23.02 2.31
N PRO A 210 -1.57 22.73 1.08
CA PRO A 210 -1.74 21.41 0.51
C PRO A 210 -0.73 20.47 1.18
N VAL A 211 -1.06 19.18 1.26
CA VAL A 211 -0.03 18.17 1.57
C VAL A 211 0.82 17.97 0.32
N PRO A 212 2.15 18.16 0.39
CA PRO A 212 3.02 18.04 -0.79
C PRO A 212 3.20 16.56 -1.18
N GLU A 213 3.22 16.25 -2.49
CA GLU A 213 3.41 14.87 -3.00
C GLU A 213 4.75 14.24 -2.57
N ASP A 214 5.78 15.06 -2.40
CA ASP A 214 7.15 14.72 -1.98
C ASP A 214 7.38 14.92 -0.46
N GLY A 215 6.31 14.95 0.33
CA GLY A 215 6.46 15.12 1.78
C GLY A 215 5.15 15.10 2.57
N TYR A 216 5.12 15.90 3.63
CA TYR A 216 4.12 15.75 4.69
C TYR A 216 3.77 17.11 5.32
N VAL A 217 2.69 17.13 6.10
CA VAL A 217 2.31 18.27 6.94
C VAL A 217 2.12 17.81 8.37
N LEU A 218 2.90 18.36 9.30
CA LEU A 218 2.65 18.23 10.73
C LEU A 218 1.72 19.37 11.16
N PHE A 219 0.49 19.03 11.52
CA PHE A 219 -0.45 19.95 12.15
C PHE A 219 -0.22 19.97 13.66
N VAL A 220 0.00 21.15 14.22
CA VAL A 220 0.24 21.37 15.64
C VAL A 220 -0.85 22.28 16.19
N GLY A 221 -1.68 21.77 17.09
CA GLY A 221 -2.74 22.52 17.73
C GLY A 221 -2.22 23.68 18.60
N SER A 222 -3.05 24.70 18.79
CA SER A 222 -2.68 25.99 19.38
C SER A 222 -2.61 26.02 20.93
N SER A 223 -2.46 24.89 21.60
CA SER A 223 -2.35 24.87 23.07
C SER A 223 -1.17 25.70 23.57
N THR A 224 -1.22 26.09 24.84
CA THR A 224 -0.10 26.76 25.51
C THR A 224 1.15 25.87 25.51
N ASN A 225 0.98 24.57 25.78
CA ASN A 225 2.07 23.60 25.77
C ASN A 225 2.77 23.54 24.40
N ASN A 226 2.01 23.38 23.32
CA ASN A 226 2.58 23.30 21.98
C ASN A 226 3.32 24.58 21.58
N ARG A 227 2.76 25.75 21.91
CA ARG A 227 3.39 27.05 21.60
C ARG A 227 4.68 27.30 22.38
N GLN A 228 4.78 26.80 23.62
CA GLN A 228 5.95 27.03 24.47
C GLN A 228 7.04 25.97 24.30
N ASN A 229 6.65 24.71 24.04
CA ASN A 229 7.57 23.57 24.15
C ASN A 229 7.83 22.85 22.82
N LEU A 230 6.86 22.82 21.90
CA LEU A 230 6.98 22.09 20.62
C LEU A 230 7.40 23.03 19.47
N LEU A 231 6.59 24.06 19.18
CA LEU A 231 6.83 24.94 18.03
C LEU A 231 8.21 25.62 18.03
N PRO A 232 8.78 26.06 19.16
CA PRO A 232 10.13 26.67 19.16
C PRO A 232 11.26 25.71 18.74
N GLN A 233 11.01 24.40 18.75
CA GLN A 233 11.96 23.38 18.32
C GLN A 233 11.93 23.15 16.80
N LEU A 234 10.95 23.71 16.11
CA LEU A 234 10.71 23.50 14.68
C LEU A 234 11.11 24.75 13.91
N LYS A 235 12.08 24.64 13.00
CA LYS A 235 12.54 25.73 12.16
C LYS A 235 12.66 25.31 10.71
N VAL A 236 12.42 26.25 9.80
CA VAL A 236 12.69 26.07 8.37
C VAL A 236 14.16 25.67 8.19
N GLY A 237 14.41 24.65 7.37
CA GLY A 237 15.71 24.05 7.13
C GLY A 237 16.03 22.84 8.00
N ASN A 238 15.31 22.60 9.11
CA ASN A 238 15.53 21.41 9.92
C ASN A 238 15.26 20.14 9.12
N THR A 239 16.11 19.14 9.31
CA THR A 239 15.93 17.80 8.73
C THR A 239 14.87 17.07 9.55
N VAL A 240 14.01 16.31 8.87
CA VAL A 240 12.94 15.51 9.45
C VAL A 240 13.10 14.06 9.02
N THR A 241 13.11 13.15 9.98
CA THR A 241 13.03 11.70 9.74
C THR A 241 11.88 11.10 10.54
N LEU A 242 11.31 9.99 10.04
CA LEU A 242 10.18 9.33 10.67
C LEU A 242 10.59 7.91 11.09
N GLU A 243 10.16 7.51 12.28
CA GLU A 243 10.18 6.16 12.79
C GLU A 243 8.73 5.69 12.95
N LEU A 244 8.45 4.47 12.52
CA LEU A 244 7.13 3.85 12.57
C LEU A 244 7.27 2.46 13.17
N LEU A 245 6.80 2.30 14.40
CA LEU A 245 6.81 1.04 15.11
C LEU A 245 5.38 0.50 15.23
N ALA A 246 5.24 -0.81 15.13
CA ALA A 246 4.02 -1.53 15.46
C ALA A 246 4.23 -2.26 16.80
N LYS A 247 3.41 -1.92 17.79
CA LYS A 247 3.42 -2.54 19.12
C LYS A 247 2.30 -3.54 19.23
N SER A 248 2.64 -4.80 19.50
CA SER A 248 1.65 -5.83 19.78
C SER A 248 1.17 -5.78 21.23
N GLN A 249 0.04 -6.43 21.51
CA GLN A 249 -0.53 -6.49 22.85
C GLN A 249 0.39 -7.14 23.91
N ASP A 250 1.27 -8.06 23.49
CA ASP A 250 2.26 -8.69 24.37
C ASP A 250 3.54 -7.84 24.55
N GLY A 251 3.58 -6.64 23.98
CA GLY A 251 4.67 -5.67 24.14
C GLY A 251 5.82 -5.83 23.15
N ARG A 252 5.74 -6.72 22.15
CA ARG A 252 6.74 -6.75 21.07
C ARG A 252 6.64 -5.47 20.24
N SER A 253 7.79 -4.92 19.89
CA SER A 253 7.92 -3.80 18.97
C SER A 253 8.48 -4.32 17.64
N MET A 254 7.80 -4.00 16.54
CA MET A 254 8.17 -4.41 15.19
C MET A 254 8.36 -3.17 14.32
N ASP A 255 9.34 -3.18 13.42
CA ASP A 255 9.48 -2.10 12.44
C ASP A 255 8.41 -2.31 11.35
N ALA A 256 7.39 -1.45 11.34
CA ALA A 256 6.31 -1.59 10.38
C ALA A 256 6.69 -1.09 8.98
N LYS A 257 7.87 -0.47 8.81
CA LYS A 257 8.40 -0.12 7.48
C LYS A 257 8.73 -1.35 6.64
N ASP A 258 8.98 -2.48 7.29
CA ASP A 258 9.19 -3.77 6.63
C ASP A 258 7.88 -4.44 6.21
N TRP A 259 6.72 -3.82 6.45
CA TRP A 259 5.43 -4.39 6.11
C TRP A 259 4.99 -3.95 4.71
N LEU A 260 4.57 -4.93 3.90
CA LEU A 260 4.03 -4.68 2.56
C LEU A 260 2.65 -4.04 2.64
N THR A 261 1.86 -4.43 3.64
CA THR A 261 0.51 -3.89 3.86
C THR A 261 0.01 -4.20 5.27
N ALA A 262 -0.88 -3.36 5.79
CA ALA A 262 -1.72 -3.70 6.93
C ALA A 262 -3.10 -3.05 6.86
N ILE A 263 -4.09 -3.71 7.48
CA ILE A 263 -5.43 -3.17 7.70
C ILE A 263 -5.94 -3.59 9.08
N GLY A 264 -6.37 -2.60 9.88
CA GLY A 264 -6.85 -2.77 11.25
C GLY A 264 -8.35 -2.60 11.37
N VAL A 265 -9.07 -3.62 11.86
CA VAL A 265 -10.52 -3.58 12.08
C VAL A 265 -10.91 -4.27 13.39
N GLY A 266 -11.15 -5.59 13.34
CA GLY A 266 -11.58 -6.39 14.47
C GLY A 266 -13.11 -6.51 14.64
N PRO A 267 -13.56 -7.19 15.72
CA PRO A 267 -12.74 -7.88 16.72
C PRO A 267 -12.03 -9.11 16.15
N LYS A 268 -11.12 -9.66 16.96
CA LYS A 268 -10.48 -10.95 16.69
C LYS A 268 -11.56 -12.04 16.72
N LEU A 269 -11.44 -13.01 15.84
CA LEU A 269 -12.34 -14.15 15.78
C LEU A 269 -11.65 -15.43 16.22
N VAL A 270 -10.43 -15.65 15.74
CA VAL A 270 -9.67 -16.89 15.93
C VAL A 270 -8.19 -16.61 16.07
N THR A 271 -7.57 -17.28 17.04
CA THR A 271 -6.12 -17.36 17.25
C THR A 271 -5.71 -18.83 17.31
N GLY A 272 -4.70 -19.23 16.53
CA GLY A 272 -4.24 -20.62 16.49
C GLY A 272 -5.32 -21.67 16.15
N GLY A 273 -6.35 -21.30 15.39
CA GLY A 273 -7.46 -22.19 15.01
C GLY A 273 -8.56 -22.34 16.07
N ILE A 274 -8.47 -21.61 17.18
CA ILE A 274 -9.43 -21.63 18.28
C ILE A 274 -10.12 -20.27 18.37
N VAL A 275 -11.42 -20.26 18.67
CA VAL A 275 -12.19 -19.03 18.89
C VAL A 275 -11.51 -18.14 19.94
N ASP A 276 -11.25 -16.88 19.57
CA ASP A 276 -10.63 -15.86 20.41
C ASP A 276 -11.41 -14.54 20.32
N LEU A 277 -12.68 -14.62 20.70
CA LEU A 277 -13.58 -13.47 20.66
C LEU A 277 -13.62 -12.77 22.02
N ASN A 278 -12.99 -11.59 22.11
CA ASN A 278 -13.00 -10.76 23.30
C ASN A 278 -13.27 -9.29 22.95
N PHE A 279 -14.54 -8.90 23.05
CA PHE A 279 -14.97 -7.55 22.68
C PHE A 279 -14.36 -6.45 23.55
N SER A 280 -14.18 -6.69 24.86
CA SER A 280 -13.60 -5.69 25.75
C SER A 280 -12.13 -5.44 25.44
N ARG A 281 -11.38 -6.52 25.17
CA ARG A 281 -9.98 -6.45 24.74
C ARG A 281 -9.84 -5.69 23.42
N ASP A 282 -10.75 -5.96 22.49
CA ASP A 282 -10.67 -5.45 21.12
C ASP A 282 -11.39 -4.09 20.93
N GLY A 283 -11.90 -3.48 22.00
CA GLY A 283 -12.50 -2.14 21.95
C GLY A 283 -13.95 -2.06 21.43
N PHE A 284 -14.71 -3.15 21.47
CA PHE A 284 -16.08 -3.23 20.96
C PHE A 284 -17.13 -3.27 22.07
N THR A 285 -18.06 -2.32 22.07
CA THR A 285 -19.16 -2.26 23.06
C THR A 285 -20.55 -2.21 22.45
N ASP A 286 -20.70 -1.83 21.17
CA ASP A 286 -22.01 -1.69 20.51
C ASP A 286 -22.75 -3.04 20.41
N PRO A 287 -23.94 -3.19 21.02
CA PRO A 287 -24.78 -4.39 20.91
C PRO A 287 -25.15 -4.79 19.47
N LYS A 288 -25.23 -3.83 18.54
CA LYS A 288 -25.47 -4.11 17.11
C LYS A 288 -24.31 -4.91 16.51
N LEU A 289 -23.09 -4.67 16.96
CA LEU A 289 -21.93 -5.45 16.54
C LEU A 289 -21.78 -6.72 17.36
N THR A 290 -21.88 -6.63 18.69
CA THR A 290 -21.50 -7.72 19.61
C THR A 290 -22.56 -8.82 19.74
N ARG A 291 -23.86 -8.50 19.54
CA ARG A 291 -24.97 -9.46 19.77
C ARG A 291 -25.84 -9.72 18.55
N SER A 292 -25.99 -8.76 17.66
CA SER A 292 -26.97 -8.86 16.56
C SER A 292 -26.42 -9.67 15.38
N ALA A 293 -27.31 -10.38 14.69
CA ALA A 293 -26.99 -11.00 13.41
C ALA A 293 -27.05 -9.95 12.30
N ALA A 294 -26.05 -9.92 11.42
CA ALA A 294 -25.98 -9.01 10.28
C ALA A 294 -25.19 -9.66 9.14
N ALA A 295 -25.13 -9.00 7.98
CA ALA A 295 -24.10 -9.31 7.00
C ALA A 295 -22.72 -9.07 7.64
N ARG A 296 -21.80 -10.01 7.45
CA ARG A 296 -20.47 -9.99 8.02
C ARG A 296 -19.45 -10.20 6.93
N SER A 297 -18.30 -9.56 7.10
CA SER A 297 -17.11 -9.78 6.31
C SER A 297 -15.97 -10.18 7.25
N PHE A 298 -15.06 -11.02 6.77
CA PHE A 298 -13.91 -11.45 7.54
C PHE A 298 -12.68 -11.58 6.66
N VAL A 299 -11.52 -11.52 7.31
CA VAL A 299 -10.24 -11.96 6.75
C VAL A 299 -9.58 -12.94 7.70
N GLY A 300 -8.81 -13.86 7.17
CA GLY A 300 -8.08 -14.85 7.95
C GLY A 300 -6.98 -15.51 7.16
N ILE A 301 -6.22 -16.38 7.83
CA ILE A 301 -5.04 -17.05 7.30
C ILE A 301 -5.23 -18.54 7.53
N ASP A 302 -5.09 -19.35 6.49
CA ASP A 302 -5.18 -20.80 6.61
C ASP A 302 -3.86 -21.44 7.08
N ALA A 303 -3.86 -22.75 7.28
CA ALA A 303 -2.67 -23.50 7.71
C ALA A 303 -1.49 -23.43 6.72
N ASN A 304 -1.73 -23.07 5.46
CA ASN A 304 -0.70 -22.93 4.42
C ASN A 304 -0.20 -21.48 4.28
N GLY A 305 -0.65 -20.56 5.15
CA GLY A 305 -0.27 -19.15 5.08
C GLY A 305 -0.97 -18.38 3.95
N ARG A 306 -2.03 -18.93 3.35
CA ARG A 306 -2.82 -18.23 2.33
C ARG A 306 -3.80 -17.28 2.99
N LEU A 307 -4.03 -16.13 2.36
CA LEU A 307 -5.07 -15.20 2.79
C LEU A 307 -6.44 -15.75 2.38
N VAL A 308 -7.40 -15.68 3.29
CA VAL A 308 -8.79 -16.03 3.07
C VAL A 308 -9.65 -14.82 3.41
N MET A 309 -10.44 -14.36 2.45
CA MET A 309 -11.45 -13.32 2.62
C MET A 309 -12.82 -13.94 2.48
N GLY A 310 -13.83 -13.43 3.18
CA GLY A 310 -15.18 -13.95 2.97
C GLY A 310 -16.29 -13.11 3.55
N THR A 311 -17.51 -13.49 3.17
CA THR A 311 -18.74 -12.82 3.62
C THR A 311 -19.83 -13.83 3.98
N VAL A 312 -20.64 -13.48 4.98
CA VAL A 312 -21.78 -14.25 5.47
C VAL A 312 -23.00 -13.34 5.54
N PRO A 313 -24.18 -13.72 5.02
CA PRO A 313 -25.31 -12.80 4.89
C PRO A 313 -25.98 -12.41 6.22
N ALA A 314 -26.01 -13.29 7.22
CA ALA A 314 -26.73 -13.04 8.48
C ALA A 314 -26.20 -13.89 9.65
N ALA A 315 -25.09 -13.45 10.25
CA ALA A 315 -24.44 -14.11 11.39
C ALA A 315 -24.19 -13.15 12.56
N THR A 316 -24.34 -13.65 13.78
CA THR A 316 -23.78 -13.00 14.99
C THR A 316 -22.25 -13.14 14.98
N MET A 317 -21.55 -12.37 15.82
CA MET A 317 -20.10 -12.47 15.87
C MET A 317 -19.62 -13.85 16.37
N SER A 318 -20.30 -14.44 17.36
CA SER A 318 -20.00 -15.81 17.83
C SER A 318 -20.23 -16.86 16.75
N GLN A 319 -21.27 -16.69 15.92
CA GLN A 319 -21.50 -17.55 14.76
C GLN A 319 -20.38 -17.37 13.73
N LEU A 320 -19.97 -16.13 13.44
CA LEU A 320 -18.87 -15.85 12.52
C LEU A 320 -17.56 -16.49 12.99
N ALA A 321 -17.22 -16.37 14.27
CA ALA A 321 -16.04 -17.01 14.86
C ALA A 321 -16.10 -18.55 14.70
N ALA A 322 -17.25 -19.16 15.00
CA ALA A 322 -17.43 -20.60 14.79
C ALA A 322 -17.36 -20.99 13.30
N ILE A 323 -17.87 -20.16 12.38
CA ILE A 323 -17.77 -20.38 10.93
C ILE A 323 -16.32 -20.42 10.49
N VAL A 324 -15.50 -19.45 10.88
CA VAL A 324 -14.10 -19.38 10.42
C VAL A 324 -13.22 -20.50 11.02
N VAL A 325 -13.56 -21.02 12.19
CA VAL A 325 -12.96 -22.27 12.72
C VAL A 325 -13.32 -23.47 11.84
N GLN A 326 -14.58 -23.61 11.42
CA GLN A 326 -15.00 -24.69 10.51
C GLN A 326 -14.36 -24.56 9.11
N LEU A 327 -13.99 -23.34 8.70
CA LEU A 327 -13.17 -23.09 7.51
C LEU A 327 -11.67 -23.37 7.72
N GLN A 328 -11.26 -23.84 8.91
CA GLN A 328 -9.88 -24.19 9.27
C GLN A 328 -8.91 -23.00 9.18
N LEU A 329 -9.39 -21.80 9.45
CA LEU A 329 -8.52 -20.64 9.54
C LEU A 329 -7.73 -20.68 10.86
N LYS A 330 -6.42 -20.51 10.77
CA LYS A 330 -5.50 -20.42 11.92
C LYS A 330 -5.67 -19.09 12.62
N GLU A 331 -5.74 -18.01 11.87
CA GLU A 331 -5.94 -16.66 12.37
C GLU A 331 -7.13 -16.06 11.64
N ALA A 332 -8.01 -15.32 12.34
CA ALA A 332 -9.08 -14.59 11.68
C ALA A 332 -9.55 -13.38 12.49
N MET A 333 -10.00 -12.35 11.78
CA MET A 333 -10.68 -11.20 12.38
C MET A 333 -11.90 -10.78 11.55
N ASN A 334 -12.82 -10.08 12.20
CA ASN A 334 -13.95 -9.44 11.54
C ASN A 334 -13.50 -8.16 10.81
N MET A 335 -14.21 -7.83 9.73
CA MET A 335 -14.11 -6.58 8.96
C MET A 335 -15.37 -5.73 9.14
N ASP A 336 -15.48 -4.54 8.52
CA ASP A 336 -16.77 -3.83 8.51
C ASP A 336 -17.87 -4.70 7.88
N GLY A 337 -19.10 -4.57 8.36
CA GLY A 337 -20.21 -5.45 8.03
C GLY A 337 -21.44 -4.71 7.51
N GLY A 338 -22.59 -5.36 7.62
CA GLY A 338 -23.87 -4.78 7.23
C GLY A 338 -23.87 -4.36 5.75
N ALA A 339 -24.30 -3.13 5.46
CA ALA A 339 -24.30 -2.63 4.10
C ALA A 339 -22.89 -2.39 3.52
N SER A 340 -21.83 -2.40 4.34
CA SER A 340 -20.46 -2.32 3.83
C SER A 340 -19.95 -3.66 3.29
N SER A 341 -20.57 -4.79 3.65
CA SER A 341 -20.10 -6.11 3.26
C SER A 341 -20.01 -6.26 1.74
N ALA A 342 -18.80 -6.49 1.24
CA ALA A 342 -18.50 -6.65 -0.17
C ALA A 342 -17.45 -7.73 -0.38
N LEU A 343 -17.54 -8.47 -1.49
CA LEU A 343 -16.56 -9.48 -1.88
C LEU A 343 -16.52 -9.61 -3.39
N TYR A 344 -15.32 -9.63 -3.95
CA TYR A 344 -15.06 -9.76 -5.38
C TYR A 344 -13.92 -10.74 -5.63
N ALA A 345 -14.02 -11.52 -6.71
CA ALA A 345 -12.92 -12.34 -7.22
C ALA A 345 -13.04 -12.57 -8.72
N ASN A 346 -11.92 -12.45 -9.44
CA ASN A 346 -11.74 -12.83 -10.85
C ASN A 346 -12.88 -12.38 -11.77
N GLY A 347 -13.22 -11.10 -11.75
CA GLY A 347 -14.28 -10.52 -12.59
C GLY A 347 -15.70 -10.66 -12.04
N GLN A 348 -15.88 -11.29 -10.89
CA GLN A 348 -17.21 -11.50 -10.30
C GLN A 348 -17.36 -10.83 -8.93
N THR A 349 -18.38 -9.99 -8.80
CA THR A 349 -18.88 -9.54 -7.49
C THR A 349 -19.68 -10.66 -6.85
N LEU A 350 -19.13 -11.25 -5.79
CA LEU A 350 -19.73 -12.35 -5.03
C LEU A 350 -20.71 -11.84 -3.96
N THR A 351 -20.40 -10.67 -3.40
CA THR A 351 -21.25 -9.95 -2.45
C THR A 351 -21.20 -8.48 -2.79
N ALA A 352 -22.36 -7.88 -3.13
CA ALA A 352 -22.46 -6.47 -3.45
C ALA A 352 -22.76 -5.64 -2.19
N PRO A 353 -22.02 -4.55 -1.93
CA PRO A 353 -22.32 -3.68 -0.80
C PRO A 353 -23.59 -2.87 -1.06
N GLY A 354 -24.31 -2.57 0.03
CA GLY A 354 -25.47 -1.68 0.03
C GLY A 354 -25.13 -0.19 0.14
N ARG A 355 -23.83 0.17 0.16
CA ARG A 355 -23.34 1.56 0.24
C ARG A 355 -22.02 1.73 -0.51
N LYS A 356 -21.61 2.99 -0.71
CA LYS A 356 -20.24 3.35 -1.10
C LYS A 356 -19.27 3.07 0.06
N LEU A 357 -18.01 2.79 -0.27
CA LEU A 357 -16.98 2.42 0.69
C LEU A 357 -15.88 3.48 0.71
N SER A 358 -15.35 3.79 1.90
CA SER A 358 -14.20 4.69 2.02
C SER A 358 -12.88 4.02 1.70
N ASN A 359 -12.79 2.72 1.96
CA ASN A 359 -11.62 1.91 1.67
C ASN A 359 -11.99 0.43 1.50
N VAL A 360 -11.11 -0.30 0.81
CA VAL A 360 -11.27 -1.70 0.41
C VAL A 360 -9.91 -2.39 0.55
N LEU A 361 -9.87 -3.63 1.03
CA LEU A 361 -8.67 -4.45 0.92
C LEU A 361 -8.68 -5.13 -0.45
N VAL A 362 -7.75 -4.76 -1.33
CA VAL A 362 -7.66 -5.26 -2.70
C VAL A 362 -6.44 -6.14 -2.91
N VAL A 363 -6.56 -7.07 -3.85
CA VAL A 363 -5.43 -7.79 -4.43
C VAL A 363 -5.32 -7.35 -5.89
N ARG A 364 -4.33 -6.52 -6.19
CA ARG A 364 -4.02 -6.04 -7.53
C ARG A 364 -3.31 -7.12 -8.32
N LYS A 365 -3.52 -7.15 -9.64
CA LYS A 365 -2.70 -7.93 -10.56
C LYS A 365 -1.73 -7.01 -11.27
N LEU A 366 -0.45 -7.30 -11.14
CA LEU A 366 0.63 -6.54 -11.73
C LEU A 366 0.89 -7.03 -13.16
N ASP A 367 1.39 -6.14 -14.02
CA ASP A 367 1.81 -6.51 -15.38
C ASP A 367 3.13 -7.29 -15.41
N LYS A 368 3.93 -7.16 -14.34
CA LYS A 368 5.23 -7.83 -14.17
C LYS A 368 5.37 -8.32 -12.73
N PRO A 369 6.18 -9.37 -12.50
CA PRO A 369 6.49 -9.80 -11.15
C PRO A 369 7.13 -8.65 -10.34
N LYS A 370 6.61 -8.39 -9.15
CA LYS A 370 7.19 -7.42 -8.21
C LYS A 370 8.45 -8.01 -7.58
N VAL A 371 9.59 -7.38 -7.84
CA VAL A 371 10.86 -7.78 -7.23
C VAL A 371 11.11 -6.96 -5.97
N GLN A 372 11.29 -7.64 -4.84
CA GLN A 372 11.74 -7.06 -3.58
C GLN A 372 13.26 -6.87 -3.58
N ILE A 373 13.72 -5.79 -2.97
CA ILE A 373 15.15 -5.50 -2.82
C ILE A 373 15.47 -5.46 -1.32
N GLU A 374 16.54 -6.16 -0.96
CA GLU A 374 17.12 -6.13 0.38
C GLU A 374 18.63 -5.86 0.27
N ILE A 375 19.15 -4.97 1.10
CA ILE A 375 20.57 -4.60 1.14
C ILE A 375 21.03 -4.72 2.59
N ASP A 376 22.02 -5.57 2.86
CA ASP A 376 22.55 -5.83 4.21
C ASP A 376 21.44 -6.13 5.24
N ASP A 377 20.55 -7.08 4.89
CA ASP A 377 19.37 -7.51 5.67
C ASP A 377 18.26 -6.45 5.83
N ARG A 378 18.45 -5.26 5.27
CA ARG A 378 17.45 -4.18 5.29
C ARG A 378 16.59 -4.21 4.04
N TYR A 379 15.29 -4.34 4.22
CA TYR A 379 14.33 -4.25 3.13
C TYR A 379 14.19 -2.81 2.65
N ILE A 380 14.06 -2.66 1.34
CA ILE A 380 13.97 -1.37 0.68
C ILE A 380 12.54 -1.22 0.08
N PRO A 381 11.57 -0.68 0.85
CA PRO A 381 10.16 -0.62 0.42
C PRO A 381 9.92 0.32 -0.78
N ASP A 382 10.65 1.44 -0.84
CA ASP A 382 10.43 2.50 -1.82
C ASP A 382 10.81 2.12 -3.26
N PHE A 383 11.51 1.00 -3.43
CA PHE A 383 12.18 0.65 -4.67
C PHE A 383 11.77 -0.74 -5.12
N GLN A 384 11.09 -0.78 -6.26
CA GLN A 384 10.58 -2.01 -6.86
C GLN A 384 11.37 -2.31 -8.13
N GLY A 385 11.89 -3.53 -8.22
CA GLY A 385 12.47 -4.04 -9.45
C GLY A 385 11.45 -4.78 -10.31
N PHE A 386 11.84 -5.08 -11.54
CA PHE A 386 11.07 -5.90 -12.47
C PHE A 386 11.99 -6.77 -13.32
N ILE A 387 11.46 -7.80 -13.96
CA ILE A 387 12.25 -8.68 -14.83
C ILE A 387 11.99 -8.33 -16.31
N VAL A 388 13.07 -8.18 -17.09
CA VAL A 388 13.04 -8.07 -18.56
C VAL A 388 14.06 -9.05 -19.13
N LYS A 389 13.64 -9.94 -20.03
CA LYS A 389 14.53 -10.94 -20.68
C LYS A 389 15.42 -11.67 -19.67
N ASP A 390 14.81 -12.22 -18.62
CA ASP A 390 15.48 -12.92 -17.52
C ASP A 390 16.49 -12.08 -16.72
N THR A 391 16.48 -10.76 -16.90
CA THR A 391 17.32 -9.81 -16.17
C THR A 391 16.49 -9.02 -15.17
N THR A 392 16.87 -9.08 -13.90
CA THR A 392 16.30 -8.24 -12.85
C THR A 392 16.81 -6.81 -13.01
N MET A 393 15.90 -5.90 -13.31
CA MET A 393 16.12 -4.46 -13.38
C MET A 393 15.72 -3.84 -12.04
N VAL A 394 16.62 -3.04 -11.47
CA VAL A 394 16.41 -2.35 -10.20
C VAL A 394 16.74 -0.87 -10.33
N PRO A 395 16.07 0.01 -9.58
CA PRO A 395 16.45 1.41 -9.52
C PRO A 395 17.82 1.54 -8.84
N ILE A 396 18.70 2.41 -9.35
CA ILE A 396 20.10 2.48 -8.89
C ILE A 396 20.29 3.20 -7.54
N ARG A 397 19.36 4.08 -7.17
CA ARG A 397 19.47 4.97 -5.99
C ARG A 397 19.67 4.23 -4.64
N PRO A 398 18.99 3.11 -4.32
CA PRO A 398 19.21 2.37 -3.08
C PRO A 398 20.67 1.99 -2.87
N PHE A 399 21.33 1.54 -3.95
CA PHE A 399 22.72 1.07 -3.91
C PHE A 399 23.69 2.25 -3.70
N ILE A 400 23.45 3.37 -4.38
CA ILE A 400 24.22 4.61 -4.17
C ILE A 400 24.16 5.03 -2.70
N THR A 401 22.94 5.08 -2.14
CA THR A 401 22.73 5.47 -0.73
C THR A 401 23.38 4.48 0.23
N ALA A 402 23.17 3.17 0.03
CA ALA A 402 23.68 2.14 0.93
C ALA A 402 25.22 2.06 0.94
N LEU A 403 25.87 2.29 -0.20
CA LEU A 403 27.33 2.33 -0.32
C LEU A 403 27.95 3.69 0.02
N ASN A 404 27.13 4.69 0.39
CA ASN A 404 27.57 6.08 0.55
C ASN A 404 28.39 6.56 -0.67
N ALA A 405 27.96 6.18 -1.86
CA ALA A 405 28.65 6.47 -3.11
C ALA A 405 28.40 7.91 -3.55
N GLU A 406 29.41 8.53 -4.16
CA GLU A 406 29.23 9.82 -4.81
C GLU A 406 28.41 9.65 -6.09
N PHE A 407 27.50 10.60 -6.34
CA PHE A 407 26.60 10.58 -7.48
C PHE A 407 26.60 11.93 -8.18
N GLN A 408 26.71 11.92 -9.51
CA GLN A 408 26.53 13.08 -10.37
C GLN A 408 25.63 12.72 -11.55
N TRP A 409 24.77 13.66 -11.94
CA TRP A 409 23.88 13.52 -13.09
C TRP A 409 24.25 14.51 -14.18
N ASP A 410 24.59 14.02 -15.37
CA ASP A 410 24.73 14.82 -16.58
C ASP A 410 23.39 14.83 -17.32
N THR A 411 22.72 16.00 -17.32
CA THR A 411 21.43 16.17 -17.96
C THR A 411 21.54 16.22 -19.49
N ALA A 412 22.65 16.71 -20.04
CA ALA A 412 22.82 16.85 -21.49
C ALA A 412 22.97 15.49 -22.17
N THR A 413 23.72 14.58 -21.53
CA THR A 413 23.95 13.23 -22.07
C THR A 413 23.07 12.16 -21.44
N ARG A 414 22.20 12.54 -20.49
CA ARG A 414 21.37 11.62 -19.67
C ARG A 414 22.22 10.51 -19.05
N THR A 415 23.31 10.90 -18.40
CA THR A 415 24.31 9.96 -17.87
C THR A 415 24.45 10.11 -16.35
N ALA A 416 24.30 9.00 -15.64
CA ALA A 416 24.63 8.91 -14.22
C ALA A 416 26.11 8.53 -14.07
N VAL A 417 26.83 9.28 -13.24
CA VAL A 417 28.20 8.98 -12.83
C VAL A 417 28.19 8.62 -11.35
N ILE A 418 28.65 7.42 -11.02
CA ILE A 418 28.66 6.88 -9.66
C ILE A 418 30.09 6.51 -9.28
N SER A 419 30.56 6.99 -8.14
CA SER A 419 31.89 6.67 -7.62
C SER A 419 31.81 6.10 -6.21
N SER A 420 32.40 4.93 -6.00
CA SER A 420 32.53 4.30 -4.68
C SER A 420 33.92 3.68 -4.55
N GLY A 421 34.71 4.16 -3.59
CA GLY A 421 36.10 3.74 -3.43
C GLY A 421 36.92 3.91 -4.71
N ALA A 422 37.45 2.81 -5.24
CA ALA A 422 38.24 2.78 -6.48
C ALA A 422 37.41 2.51 -7.76
N VAL A 423 36.08 2.44 -7.65
CA VAL A 423 35.18 2.13 -8.75
C VAL A 423 34.45 3.40 -9.20
N THR A 424 34.53 3.71 -10.49
CA THR A 424 33.74 4.75 -11.15
C THR A 424 32.95 4.15 -12.30
N MET A 425 31.63 4.32 -12.27
CA MET A 425 30.70 3.88 -13.30
C MET A 425 30.08 5.07 -14.04
N LYS A 426 29.95 4.96 -15.36
CA LYS A 426 29.14 5.86 -16.19
C LYS A 426 28.03 5.06 -16.86
N LEU A 427 26.79 5.48 -16.60
CA LEU A 427 25.56 4.80 -16.96
C LEU A 427 24.72 5.74 -17.82
N GLN A 428 24.70 5.51 -19.13
CA GLN A 428 23.93 6.34 -20.06
C GLN A 428 22.57 5.71 -20.36
N ASP A 429 21.51 6.50 -20.25
CA ASP A 429 20.16 6.09 -20.60
C ASP A 429 20.04 5.60 -22.05
N GLY A 430 19.33 4.50 -22.25
CA GLY A 430 19.18 3.80 -23.53
C GLY A 430 20.37 2.93 -23.97
N SER A 431 21.52 3.03 -23.30
CA SER A 431 22.73 2.31 -23.70
C SER A 431 22.70 0.84 -23.29
N SER A 432 23.21 -0.04 -24.16
CA SER A 432 23.52 -1.45 -23.84
C SER A 432 24.99 -1.65 -23.39
N ALA A 433 25.69 -0.54 -23.11
CA ALA A 433 27.02 -0.53 -22.54
C ALA A 433 27.13 0.51 -21.41
N ALA A 434 27.96 0.20 -20.43
CA ALA A 434 28.37 1.09 -19.35
C ALA A 434 29.89 1.22 -19.36
N THR A 435 30.43 2.29 -18.79
CA THR A 435 31.88 2.41 -18.58
C THR A 435 32.20 2.18 -17.11
N VAL A 436 33.06 1.22 -16.80
CA VAL A 436 33.56 0.92 -15.44
C VAL A 436 35.07 1.15 -15.42
N ASN A 437 35.55 2.08 -14.59
CA ASN A 437 36.98 2.44 -14.51
C ASN A 437 37.61 2.71 -15.89
N SER A 438 36.89 3.48 -16.71
CA SER A 438 37.25 3.84 -18.10
C SER A 438 37.28 2.68 -19.10
N LYS A 439 36.74 1.50 -18.75
CA LYS A 439 36.57 0.36 -19.67
C LYS A 439 35.10 0.13 -19.98
N ASP A 440 34.79 -0.14 -21.24
CA ASP A 440 33.43 -0.46 -21.65
C ASP A 440 33.04 -1.88 -21.24
N VAL A 441 31.85 -2.00 -20.66
CA VAL A 441 31.24 -3.23 -20.17
C VAL A 441 29.85 -3.34 -20.78
N SER A 442 29.57 -4.47 -21.44
CA SER A 442 28.25 -4.74 -22.00
C SER A 442 27.24 -5.01 -20.88
N VAL A 443 26.01 -4.48 -21.03
CA VAL A 443 24.89 -4.81 -20.15
C VAL A 443 23.82 -5.62 -20.91
N PRO A 444 23.20 -6.63 -20.29
CA PRO A 444 22.29 -7.56 -20.98
C PRO A 444 20.96 -6.93 -21.41
N VAL A 445 20.53 -5.90 -20.67
CA VAL A 445 19.34 -5.11 -20.96
C VAL A 445 19.76 -3.64 -20.92
N PRO A 446 19.28 -2.80 -21.86
CA PRO A 446 19.60 -1.37 -21.86
C PRO A 446 19.25 -0.71 -20.54
N LEU A 447 20.14 0.18 -20.08
CA LEU A 447 19.90 1.08 -18.96
C LEU A 447 18.74 2.01 -19.32
N GLN A 448 17.77 2.20 -18.43
CA GLN A 448 16.53 2.90 -18.78
C GLN A 448 16.07 3.82 -17.67
N ILE A 449 15.68 5.03 -18.02
CA ILE A 449 14.86 5.89 -17.15
C ILE A 449 13.40 5.64 -17.45
N LEU A 450 12.62 5.30 -16.42
CA LEU A 450 11.18 5.06 -16.54
C LEU A 450 10.36 6.31 -16.16
N GLU A 451 9.04 6.21 -16.25
CA GLU A 451 8.09 7.31 -16.00
C GLU A 451 8.18 7.89 -14.59
N ASP A 452 8.63 7.10 -13.62
CA ASP A 452 8.91 7.53 -12.24
C ASP A 452 10.20 8.36 -12.11
N SER A 453 10.84 8.69 -13.24
CA SER A 453 12.09 9.44 -13.34
C SER A 453 13.28 8.77 -12.63
N ARG A 454 13.24 7.45 -12.44
CA ARG A 454 14.35 6.68 -11.86
C ARG A 454 15.09 5.92 -12.95
N MET A 455 16.42 5.86 -12.80
CA MET A 455 17.27 5.01 -13.65
C MET A 455 17.27 3.57 -13.15
N TYR A 456 16.88 2.66 -14.01
CA TYR A 456 16.86 1.21 -13.82
C TYR A 456 18.04 0.56 -14.54
N VAL A 457 18.66 -0.37 -13.83
CA VAL A 457 19.91 -1.02 -14.23
C VAL A 457 19.85 -2.51 -13.93
N PRO A 458 20.56 -3.37 -14.69
CA PRO A 458 20.67 -4.77 -14.35
C PRO A 458 21.30 -4.95 -12.97
N LEU A 459 20.58 -5.60 -12.07
CA LEU A 459 20.98 -5.75 -10.68
C LEU A 459 22.39 -6.36 -10.57
N ARG A 460 22.60 -7.51 -11.20
CA ARG A 460 23.87 -8.25 -11.12
C ARG A 460 25.05 -7.41 -11.60
N PHE A 461 24.88 -6.66 -12.68
CA PHE A 461 25.93 -5.77 -13.19
C PHE A 461 26.36 -4.74 -12.13
N VAL A 462 25.40 -4.07 -11.49
CA VAL A 462 25.71 -3.06 -10.47
C VAL A 462 26.29 -3.69 -9.21
N SER A 463 25.69 -4.78 -8.73
CA SER A 463 26.15 -5.47 -7.53
C SER A 463 27.59 -5.96 -7.68
N GLU A 464 27.89 -6.71 -8.74
CA GLU A 464 29.23 -7.26 -8.97
C GLU A 464 30.27 -6.16 -9.21
N THR A 465 29.91 -5.10 -9.95
CA THR A 465 30.81 -3.96 -10.19
C THR A 465 31.17 -3.22 -8.91
N LEU A 466 30.26 -3.19 -7.95
CA LEU A 466 30.46 -2.56 -6.64
C LEU A 466 31.00 -3.54 -5.58
N GLY A 467 31.35 -4.77 -5.97
CA GLY A 467 31.90 -5.79 -5.07
C GLY A 467 30.87 -6.47 -4.16
N ALA A 468 29.58 -6.24 -4.39
CA ALA A 468 28.50 -6.84 -3.63
C ALA A 468 28.15 -8.25 -4.14
N THR A 469 27.72 -9.13 -3.25
CA THR A 469 27.12 -10.42 -3.62
C THR A 469 25.60 -10.29 -3.75
N VAL A 470 24.98 -11.16 -4.56
CA VAL A 470 23.53 -11.19 -4.77
C VAL A 470 23.01 -12.60 -4.58
N GLU A 471 22.02 -12.74 -3.71
CA GLU A 471 21.24 -13.96 -3.54
C GLU A 471 19.81 -13.74 -4.04
N TRP A 472 19.22 -14.74 -4.68
CA TRP A 472 17.86 -14.70 -5.21
C TRP A 472 16.96 -15.68 -4.45
N ASP A 473 15.90 -15.16 -3.81
CA ASP A 473 14.82 -15.96 -3.25
C ASP A 473 13.65 -16.01 -4.24
N ASN A 474 13.45 -17.17 -4.86
CA ASN A 474 12.39 -17.38 -5.84
C ASN A 474 10.98 -17.40 -5.23
N ARG A 475 10.82 -17.77 -3.95
CA ARG A 475 9.52 -17.78 -3.26
C ARG A 475 9.07 -16.34 -2.97
N LEU A 476 10.00 -15.50 -2.55
CA LEU A 476 9.73 -14.09 -2.24
C LEU A 476 9.81 -13.18 -3.47
N TYR A 477 10.45 -13.64 -4.55
CA TYR A 477 10.88 -12.76 -5.64
C TYR A 477 11.75 -11.62 -5.10
N ARG A 478 12.68 -11.97 -4.21
CA ARG A 478 13.57 -11.02 -3.55
C ARG A 478 15.00 -11.22 -4.06
N ALA A 479 15.65 -10.10 -4.36
CA ALA A 479 17.09 -10.07 -4.46
C ALA A 479 17.69 -9.47 -3.18
N SER A 480 18.51 -10.25 -2.49
CA SER A 480 19.22 -9.84 -1.28
C SER A 480 20.68 -9.59 -1.62
N LEU A 481 21.16 -8.40 -1.30
CA LEU A 481 22.53 -7.99 -1.55
C LEU A 481 23.31 -7.89 -0.25
N LYS A 482 24.58 -8.27 -0.31
CA LYS A 482 25.57 -7.98 0.73
C LYS A 482 26.65 -7.08 0.16
N LEU A 483 26.80 -5.90 0.74
CA LEU A 483 27.85 -4.96 0.37
C LEU A 483 29.21 -5.44 0.93
N PRO A 484 30.34 -5.08 0.30
CA PRO A 484 31.68 -5.54 0.69
C PRO A 484 32.19 -4.98 2.02
#